data_AF-A0A4Y2IWB5-F1
#
_entry.id   AF-A0A4Y2IWB5-F1
#
_cell.length_a   1.000
_cell.length_b   1.000
_cell.length_c   1.000
_cell.angle_alpha   90.00
_cell.angle_beta   90.00
_cell.angle_gamma   90.00
#
_symmetry.space_group_name_H-M   'P 1'
#
loop_
_entity.id
_entity.type
_entity.pdbx_description
1 polymer ?
#
loop_
_entity_poly.entity_id
_entity_poly.type
_entity_poly.pdbx_seq_one_letter_code
_entity_poly.pdbx_strand_id
1 'polypeptide(L)'
;MLRDLSISSYSFDKGQDVGPVETLGMLWHPKVDCLTYEVKIKDKNSSSRREVISEIARLYDPLGLIGPIITKDKIFTQGLWKIKLDWSEQLSPDAMKEWKKLYLKSSEVNNF
;
A
#
# COMPACT_ATOMS: atom_id res chain seq x y z
N MET A 1 18.26 -22.72 2.69
CA MET A 1 17.80 -21.96 3.88
C MET A 1 16.47 -21.27 3.54
N LEU A 2 15.40 -22.05 3.49
CA LEU A 2 14.03 -21.53 3.49
C LEU A 2 13.64 -21.42 4.96
N ARG A 3 13.54 -20.19 5.47
CA ARG A 3 13.00 -19.97 6.81
C ARG A 3 11.50 -20.23 6.71
N ASP A 4 11.02 -21.11 7.59
CA ASP A 4 9.63 -21.26 7.98
C ASP A 4 8.92 -19.91 7.96
N LEU A 5 8.15 -19.67 6.90
CA LEU A 5 6.90 -18.97 7.08
C LEU A 5 6.04 -19.97 7.81
N SER A 6 5.90 -19.78 9.11
CA SER A 6 4.86 -20.43 9.88
C SER A 6 3.58 -20.31 9.07
N ILE A 7 3.15 -21.41 8.47
CA ILE A 7 1.75 -21.62 8.16
C ILE A 7 1.12 -21.60 9.54
N SER A 8 0.77 -20.40 9.99
CA SER A 8 -0.11 -20.19 11.12
C SER A 8 -1.26 -21.15 10.89
N SER A 9 -1.56 -21.96 11.90
CA SER A 9 -2.62 -22.95 11.93
C SER A 9 -3.98 -22.25 11.75
N TYR A 10 -4.27 -21.83 10.52
CA TYR A 10 -5.50 -21.15 10.15
C TYR A 10 -6.54 -22.22 9.88
N SER A 11 -7.30 -22.53 10.93
CA SER A 11 -8.53 -23.29 10.81
C SER A 11 -9.60 -22.31 10.32
N PHE A 12 -10.13 -22.53 9.11
CA PHE A 12 -11.27 -21.77 8.55
C PHE A 12 -12.58 -21.96 9.36
N ASP A 13 -12.57 -22.81 10.38
CA ASP A 13 -13.75 -23.35 11.05
C ASP A 13 -13.88 -22.95 12.53
N LYS A 14 -13.52 -21.71 12.91
CA LYS A 14 -13.86 -21.20 14.25
C LYS A 14 -14.55 -19.87 14.15
N GLY A 15 -15.88 -19.90 14.30
CA GLY A 15 -16.74 -18.73 14.49
C GLY A 15 -16.49 -17.98 15.80
N GLN A 16 -15.23 -17.74 16.17
CA GLN A 16 -14.87 -17.16 17.47
C GLN A 16 -13.63 -16.26 17.35
N ASP A 17 -13.85 -14.96 17.55
CA ASP A 17 -12.87 -13.89 17.83
C ASP A 17 -11.52 -13.88 17.09
N VAL A 18 -11.52 -14.19 15.79
CA VAL A 18 -10.35 -13.92 14.95
C VAL A 18 -10.32 -12.43 14.59
N GLY A 19 -9.21 -11.75 14.91
CA GLY A 19 -8.93 -10.39 14.48
C GLY A 19 -8.81 -10.27 12.95
N PRO A 20 -8.52 -9.08 12.40
CA PRO A 20 -8.39 -8.88 10.96
C PRO A 20 -7.34 -9.83 10.37
N VAL A 21 -7.64 -10.42 9.23
CA VAL A 21 -6.78 -11.37 8.51
C VAL A 21 -6.28 -10.71 7.23
N GLU A 22 -4.97 -10.74 7.00
CA GLU A 22 -4.41 -10.29 5.73
C GLU A 22 -4.83 -11.24 4.60
N THR A 23 -5.44 -10.70 3.55
CA THR A 23 -5.82 -11.42 2.34
C THR A 23 -5.65 -10.52 1.13
N LEU A 24 -4.98 -11.01 0.08
CA LEU A 24 -4.76 -10.26 -1.16
C LEU A 24 -4.22 -8.83 -0.95
N GLY A 25 -3.38 -8.57 0.05
CA GLY A 25 -2.88 -7.22 0.35
C GLY A 25 -3.90 -6.27 1.00
N MET A 26 -5.04 -6.79 1.44
CA MET A 26 -6.09 -6.11 2.18
C MET A 26 -6.28 -6.79 3.55
N LEU A 27 -7.06 -6.15 4.44
CA LEU A 27 -7.48 -6.74 5.70
C LEU A 27 -8.95 -7.19 5.58
N TRP A 28 -9.21 -8.46 5.86
CA TRP A 28 -10.58 -8.96 5.98
C TRP A 28 -10.96 -9.07 7.44
N HIS A 29 -12.14 -8.55 7.79
CA HIS A 29 -12.74 -8.65 9.12
C HIS A 29 -13.88 -9.67 9.08
N PRO A 30 -13.63 -10.96 9.43
CA PRO A 30 -14.60 -12.04 9.18
C PRO A 30 -15.92 -11.87 9.92
N LYS A 31 -15.89 -11.20 11.08
CA LYS A 31 -17.07 -10.98 11.92
C LYS A 31 -18.10 -10.03 11.30
N VAL A 32 -17.64 -9.01 10.59
CA VAL A 32 -18.50 -7.98 9.99
C VAL A 32 -18.56 -8.09 8.46
N ASP A 33 -17.84 -9.07 7.92
CA ASP A 33 -17.66 -9.31 6.48
C ASP A 33 -17.20 -8.06 5.71
N CYS A 34 -16.25 -7.31 6.30
CA CYS A 34 -15.70 -6.11 5.70
C CYS A 34 -14.27 -6.33 5.21
N LEU A 35 -13.97 -5.79 4.04
CA LEU A 35 -12.62 -5.67 3.49
C LEU A 35 -12.14 -4.23 3.66
N THR A 36 -10.99 -4.06 4.30
CA THR A 36 -10.40 -2.74 4.61
C THR A 36 -8.96 -2.66 4.08
N TYR A 37 -8.47 -1.42 3.95
CA TYR A 37 -7.10 -1.14 3.53
C TYR A 37 -6.31 -0.57 4.69
N GLU A 38 -5.00 -0.84 4.73
CA GLU A 38 -4.09 -0.25 5.72
C GLU A 38 -2.89 0.41 5.04
N VAL A 39 -2.83 1.73 5.15
CA VAL A 39 -1.71 2.57 4.72
C VAL A 39 -1.08 3.20 5.93
N LYS A 40 0.12 2.71 6.29
CA LYS A 40 0.93 3.24 7.38
C LYS A 40 1.83 4.37 6.86
N ILE A 41 1.43 5.62 7.07
CA ILE A 41 2.26 6.77 6.71
C ILE A 41 3.57 6.73 7.51
N LYS A 42 4.69 6.69 6.78
CA LYS A 42 6.03 6.86 7.33
C LYS A 42 6.45 8.30 7.06
N ASP A 43 6.73 9.06 8.12
CA ASP A 43 7.28 10.40 7.95
C ASP A 43 8.75 10.30 7.55
N LYS A 44 8.98 10.27 6.23
CA LYS A 44 10.31 10.28 5.63
C LYS A 44 10.53 11.58 4.88
N ASN A 45 11.70 12.18 5.11
CA ASN A 45 12.13 13.39 4.40
C ASN A 45 12.77 13.12 3.05
N SER A 46 13.09 11.86 2.76
CA SER A 46 13.63 11.44 1.47
C SER A 46 13.00 10.10 1.07
N SER A 47 12.85 9.91 -0.24
CA SER A 47 12.42 8.63 -0.80
C SER A 47 13.11 8.48 -2.14
N SER A 48 13.52 7.25 -2.43
CA SER A 48 13.93 6.85 -3.76
C SER A 48 12.72 6.50 -4.61
N ARG A 49 12.90 6.49 -5.93
CA ARG A 49 11.90 5.97 -6.86
C ARG A 49 11.43 4.57 -6.50
N ARG A 50 12.36 3.68 -6.12
CA ARG A 50 12.07 2.33 -5.64
C ARG A 50 11.12 2.32 -4.47
N GLU A 51 11.37 3.17 -3.47
CA GLU A 51 10.53 3.24 -2.28
C GLU A 51 9.13 3.71 -2.65
N VAL A 52 8.99 4.77 -3.45
CA VAL A 52 7.67 5.23 -3.93
C VAL A 52 6.89 4.10 -4.61
N ILE A 53 7.51 3.41 -5.57
CA ILE A 53 6.84 2.33 -6.30
C ILE A 53 6.46 1.18 -5.35
N SER A 54 7.34 0.83 -4.42
CA SER A 54 7.07 -0.19 -3.40
C SER A 54 5.89 0.19 -2.51
N GLU A 55 5.82 1.44 -2.08
CA GLU A 55 4.72 1.99 -1.27
C GLU A 55 3.39 1.91 -2.03
N ILE A 56 3.36 2.29 -3.31
CA ILE A 56 2.16 2.21 -4.17
C ILE A 56 1.76 0.76 -4.42
N ALA A 57 2.71 -0.14 -4.64
CA ALA A 57 2.44 -1.55 -4.92
C ALA A 57 1.80 -2.29 -3.72
N ARG A 58 1.94 -1.78 -2.50
CA ARG A 58 1.24 -2.32 -1.32
C ARG A 58 -0.26 -2.06 -1.37
N LEU A 59 -0.70 -1.02 -2.05
CA LEU A 59 -2.10 -0.73 -2.30
C LEU A 59 -2.62 -1.57 -3.48
N TYR A 60 -2.68 -2.88 -3.27
CA TYR A 60 -3.25 -3.79 -4.25
C TYR A 60 -4.78 -3.79 -4.13
N ASP A 61 -5.46 -3.56 -5.24
CA ASP A 61 -6.92 -3.44 -5.31
C ASP A 61 -7.44 -4.35 -6.44
N PRO A 62 -7.67 -5.65 -6.14
CA PRO A 62 -8.16 -6.60 -7.14
C PRO A 62 -9.60 -6.32 -7.56
N LEU A 63 -10.37 -5.59 -6.74
CA LEU A 63 -11.79 -5.32 -6.94
C LEU A 63 -12.06 -3.93 -7.56
N GLY A 64 -11.05 -3.08 -7.65
CA GLY A 64 -11.16 -1.71 -8.19
C GLY A 64 -11.83 -0.70 -7.25
N LEU A 65 -11.94 -1.00 -5.95
CA LEU A 65 -12.64 -0.17 -4.95
C LEU A 65 -11.98 1.19 -4.72
N ILE A 66 -10.65 1.26 -4.82
CA ILE A 66 -9.83 2.47 -4.60
C ILE A 66 -9.11 2.92 -5.87
N GLY A 67 -9.64 2.53 -7.04
CA GLY A 67 -9.09 2.85 -8.35
C GLY A 67 -8.70 4.32 -8.56
N PRO A 68 -9.51 5.33 -8.16
CA PRO A 68 -9.16 6.75 -8.30
C PRO A 68 -7.91 7.17 -7.51
N ILE A 69 -7.64 6.53 -6.37
CA ILE A 69 -6.46 6.81 -5.53
C ILE A 69 -5.22 6.21 -6.19
N ILE A 70 -5.28 4.90 -6.51
CA ILE A 70 -4.18 4.19 -7.18
C ILE A 70 -3.84 4.83 -8.54
N THR A 71 -4.83 5.34 -9.26
CA THR A 71 -4.61 5.99 -10.56
C THR A 71 -3.74 7.25 -10.43
N LYS A 72 -3.96 8.08 -9.41
CA LYS A 72 -3.13 9.28 -9.17
C LYS A 72 -1.70 8.90 -8.82
N ASP A 73 -1.53 7.89 -7.99
CA ASP A 73 -0.22 7.35 -7.61
C ASP A 73 0.53 6.77 -8.82
N LYS A 74 -0.18 6.10 -9.74
CA LYS A 74 0.37 5.61 -11.01
C LYS A 74 0.76 6.74 -11.96
N ILE A 75 -0.04 7.81 -12.06
CA ILE A 75 0.29 9.00 -12.87
C ILE A 75 1.58 9.65 -12.34
N PHE A 76 1.71 9.80 -11.03
CA PHE A 76 2.94 10.31 -10.41
C PHE A 76 4.15 9.43 -10.74
N THR A 77 4.00 8.11 -10.59
CA THR A 77 5.04 7.14 -10.95
C THR A 77 5.46 7.33 -12.42
N GLN A 78 4.50 7.43 -13.35
CA GLN A 78 4.77 7.74 -14.77
C GLN A 78 5.54 9.04 -14.97
N GLY A 79 5.26 10.08 -14.19
CA GLY A 79 6.04 11.32 -14.15
C GLY A 79 7.51 11.06 -13.82
N LEU A 80 7.79 10.24 -12.79
CA LEU A 80 9.16 9.85 -12.44
C LEU A 80 9.87 9.09 -13.57
N TRP A 81 9.14 8.25 -14.33
CA TRP A 81 9.70 7.59 -15.53
C TRP A 81 10.09 8.60 -16.62
N LYS A 82 9.29 9.65 -16.83
CA LYS A 82 9.55 10.66 -17.87
C LYS A 82 10.80 11.49 -17.59
N ILE A 83 11.09 11.77 -16.33
CA ILE A 83 12.31 12.49 -15.92
C ILE A 83 13.55 11.59 -15.84
N LYS A 84 13.43 10.30 -16.23
CA LYS A 84 14.51 9.30 -16.22
C LYS A 84 15.21 9.13 -14.87
N LEU A 85 14.49 9.32 -13.76
CA LEU A 85 15.01 9.14 -12.41
C LEU A 85 15.46 7.69 -12.21
N ASP A 86 16.67 7.44 -11.72
CA ASP A 86 17.12 6.07 -11.48
C ASP A 86 16.30 5.40 -10.34
N TRP A 87 16.32 4.07 -10.29
CA TRP A 87 15.62 3.28 -9.28
C TRP A 87 16.02 3.65 -7.84
N SER A 88 17.30 3.93 -7.60
CA SER A 88 17.82 4.25 -6.26
C SER A 88 18.03 5.74 -6.02
N GLU A 89 17.80 6.57 -7.04
CA GLU A 89 17.96 8.01 -6.96
C GLU A 89 16.83 8.64 -6.13
N GLN A 90 17.20 9.64 -5.32
CA GLN A 90 16.28 10.36 -4.45
C GLN A 90 15.41 11.31 -5.28
N LEU A 91 14.15 11.42 -4.89
CA LEU A 91 13.24 12.40 -5.49
C LEU A 91 13.75 13.82 -5.25
N SER A 92 13.56 14.70 -6.24
CA SER A 92 13.77 16.14 -6.07
C SER A 92 12.83 16.72 -5.00
N PRO A 93 13.14 17.89 -4.42
CA PRO A 93 12.28 18.51 -3.40
C PRO A 93 10.83 18.69 -3.86
N ASP A 94 10.63 19.08 -5.12
CA ASP A 94 9.29 19.26 -5.70
C ASP A 94 8.54 17.93 -5.83
N ALA A 95 9.22 16.89 -6.34
CA ALA A 95 8.64 15.55 -6.45
C ALA A 95 8.34 14.94 -5.08
N MET A 96 9.19 15.16 -4.08
CA MET A 96 8.93 14.73 -2.69
C MET A 96 7.71 15.43 -2.09
N LYS A 97 7.52 16.73 -2.37
CA LYS A 97 6.36 17.48 -1.89
C LYS A 97 5.06 16.93 -2.50
N GLU A 98 5.07 16.65 -3.80
CA GLU A 98 3.94 16.02 -4.48
C GLU A 98 3.68 14.61 -3.96
N TRP A 99 4.74 13.80 -3.80
CA TRP A 99 4.64 12.47 -3.22
C TRP A 99 4.01 12.49 -1.82
N LYS A 100 4.47 13.36 -0.91
CA LYS A 100 3.88 13.47 0.44
C LYS A 100 2.39 13.81 0.39
N LYS A 101 1.97 14.69 -0.53
CA LYS A 101 0.56 15.03 -0.71
C LYS A 101 -0.27 13.83 -1.18
N LEU A 102 0.24 13.08 -2.16
CA LEU A 102 -0.41 11.87 -2.66
C LEU A 102 -0.45 10.80 -1.58
N TYR A 103 0.66 10.54 -0.89
CA TYR A 103 0.76 9.54 0.16
C TYR A 103 -0.18 9.83 1.33
N LEU A 104 -0.34 11.10 1.72
CA LEU A 104 -1.35 11.51 2.69
C LEU A 104 -2.76 11.25 2.17
N LYS A 105 -3.05 11.57 0.90
CA LYS A 105 -4.35 11.29 0.29
C LYS A 105 -4.65 9.80 0.26
N SER A 106 -3.66 8.97 -0.06
CA SER A 106 -3.82 7.51 -0.11
C SER A 106 -4.08 6.93 1.28
N SER A 107 -3.69 7.59 2.37
CA SER A 107 -4.04 7.15 3.73
C SER A 107 -5.52 7.31 4.10
N GLU A 108 -6.28 8.09 3.33
CA GLU A 108 -7.74 8.21 3.54
C GLU A 108 -8.45 6.86 3.34
N VAL A 109 -7.83 5.91 2.64
CA VAL A 109 -8.40 4.57 2.45
C VAL A 109 -8.58 3.79 3.74
N ASN A 110 -7.87 4.17 4.80
CA ASN A 110 -7.97 3.53 6.12
C ASN A 110 -9.32 3.81 6.80
N ASN A 111 -10.10 4.75 6.28
CA ASN A 111 -11.41 5.12 6.83
C ASN A 111 -12.58 4.47 6.06
N PHE A 112 -12.31 3.60 5.07
CA PHE A 112 -13.34 2.79 4.40
C PHE A 112 -13.62 1.49 5.18
#